data_AF-A0A4P9Y1Y5-F1
#
_entry.id   AF-A0A4P9Y1Y5-F1
#
_cell.length_a   1.000
_cell.length_b   1.000
_cell.length_c   1.000
_cell.angle_alpha   90.00
_cell.angle_beta   90.00
_cell.angle_gamma   90.00
#
_symmetry.space_group_name_H-M   'P 1'
#
loop_
_entity.id
_entity.type
_entity.pdbx_description
1 polymer ?
#
loop_
_entity_poly.entity_id
_entity_poly.type
_entity_poly.pdbx_seq_one_letter_code
_entity_poly.pdbx_strand_id
1 'polypeptide(L)'
;MADIYGSGIVSSIDSNCTSIRIQRDAENPSFGCIFEPSTRLDTVHVYDAIRSVFHTAAWYIEGQHKGTRIFNVVDGDSLTFVEQTEMLCEMFDIPCRILSPTMRSVCRMTLRVGWIGDLIIKRCQDAWIHTLNQSGISYTPIQYVLDRETLATTWGIALDNSLLERETGFRCMHPRPTPELVREILAYWVELKAWPRDRLM
;
A
#
# COMPACT_ATOMS: atom_id res chain seq x y z
N MET A 1 9.27 -4.68 7.25
CA MET A 1 9.05 -5.50 6.04
C MET A 1 8.65 -4.52 4.94
N ALA A 2 9.14 -4.68 3.71
CA ALA A 2 8.72 -3.82 2.61
C ALA A 2 7.32 -4.24 2.15
N ASP A 3 6.46 -3.26 1.90
CA ASP A 3 5.16 -3.46 1.29
C ASP A 3 5.32 -3.73 -0.21
N ILE A 4 4.80 -4.86 -0.67
CA ILE A 4 4.78 -5.17 -2.10
C ILE A 4 3.55 -4.50 -2.73
N TYR A 5 3.74 -3.83 -3.87
CA TYR A 5 2.65 -3.23 -4.66
C TYR A 5 2.81 -3.54 -6.15
N GLY A 6 1.73 -3.40 -6.91
CA GLY A 6 1.71 -3.63 -8.35
C GLY A 6 0.52 -4.50 -8.77
N SER A 7 0.33 -4.64 -10.08
CA SER A 7 -0.81 -5.36 -10.65
C SER A 7 -0.93 -6.79 -10.11
N GLY A 8 -2.11 -7.15 -9.60
CA GLY A 8 -2.39 -8.46 -9.04
C GLY A 8 -2.08 -8.62 -7.54
N ILE A 9 -1.54 -7.59 -6.89
CA ILE A 9 -1.37 -7.56 -5.43
C ILE A 9 -2.68 -7.10 -4.78
N VAL A 10 -3.09 -7.72 -3.67
CA VAL A 10 -4.38 -7.44 -3.00
C VAL A 10 -4.24 -6.64 -1.69
N SER A 11 -3.02 -6.19 -1.40
CA SER A 11 -2.62 -5.55 -0.14
C SER A 11 -1.92 -4.21 -0.40
N SER A 12 -1.54 -3.50 0.68
CA SER A 12 -0.83 -2.22 0.61
C SER A 12 -1.61 -1.16 -0.19
N ILE A 13 -1.06 -0.67 -1.30
CA ILE A 13 -1.64 0.40 -2.14
C ILE A 13 -3.08 0.07 -2.57
N ASP A 14 -3.36 -1.18 -2.94
CA ASP A 14 -4.69 -1.63 -3.36
C ASP A 14 -5.75 -1.46 -2.26
N SER A 15 -5.39 -1.82 -1.02
CA SER A 15 -6.25 -1.63 0.16
C SER A 15 -6.39 -0.15 0.54
N ASN A 16 -5.33 0.65 0.33
CA ASN A 16 -5.35 2.09 0.58
C ASN A 16 -6.24 2.82 -0.43
N CYS A 17 -6.19 2.45 -1.71
CA CYS A 17 -7.12 2.91 -2.74
C CYS A 17 -8.57 2.62 -2.34
N THR A 18 -8.85 1.42 -1.82
CA THR A 18 -10.19 1.04 -1.34
C THR A 18 -10.64 1.95 -0.19
N SER A 19 -9.76 2.19 0.78
CA SER A 19 -10.03 3.06 1.93
C SER A 19 -10.37 4.49 1.51
N ILE A 20 -9.60 5.03 0.58
CA ILE A 20 -9.78 6.38 0.04
C ILE A 20 -11.06 6.47 -0.80
N ARG A 21 -11.32 5.47 -1.64
CA ARG A 21 -12.55 5.39 -2.44
C ARG A 21 -13.82 5.37 -1.57
N ILE A 22 -13.82 4.61 -0.48
CA ILE A 22 -14.94 4.59 0.48
C ILE A 22 -15.17 5.99 1.06
N GLN A 23 -14.12 6.72 1.42
CA GLN A 23 -14.25 8.09 1.95
C GLN A 23 -14.70 9.10 0.88
N ARG A 24 -14.28 8.91 -0.37
CA ARG A 24 -14.76 9.71 -1.52
C ARG A 24 -16.27 9.59 -1.69
N ASP A 25 -16.80 8.37 -1.55
CA ASP A 25 -18.22 8.08 -1.75
C ASP A 25 -19.08 8.39 -0.50
N ALA A 26 -18.47 8.87 0.59
CA ALA A 26 -19.18 9.25 1.81
C ALA A 26 -19.86 10.63 1.68
N GLU A 27 -20.84 10.91 2.56
CA GLU A 27 -21.58 12.19 2.56
C GLU A 27 -20.69 13.43 2.70
N ASN A 28 -19.57 13.31 3.43
CA ASN A 28 -18.60 14.38 3.63
C ASN A 28 -17.20 13.88 3.23
N PRO A 29 -16.83 13.98 1.95
CA PRO A 29 -15.56 13.46 1.45
C PRO A 29 -14.35 14.11 2.12
N SER A 30 -13.59 13.32 2.87
CA SER A 30 -12.24 13.68 3.35
C SER A 30 -11.53 12.43 3.87
N PHE A 31 -10.21 12.42 3.82
CA PHE A 31 -9.42 11.34 4.39
C PHE A 31 -8.52 11.83 5.53
N GLY A 32 -8.66 11.22 6.71
CA GLY A 32 -7.84 11.54 7.88
C GLY A 32 -6.59 10.65 7.94
N CYS A 33 -5.41 11.23 7.69
CA CYS A 33 -4.15 10.51 7.84
C CYS A 33 -3.73 10.45 9.32
N ILE A 34 -3.65 9.23 9.85
CA ILE A 34 -3.29 8.93 11.25
C ILE A 34 -1.79 8.69 11.47
N PHE A 35 -1.00 8.72 10.40
CA PHE A 35 0.45 8.52 10.43
C PHE A 35 1.18 9.83 10.73
N GLU A 36 2.40 9.70 11.26
CA GLU A 36 3.27 10.86 11.47
C GLU A 36 3.97 11.20 10.16
N PRO A 37 4.23 12.48 9.85
CA PRO A 37 4.91 12.86 8.60
C PRO A 37 6.27 12.19 8.38
N SER A 38 7.01 11.86 9.43
CA SER A 38 8.30 11.17 9.35
C SER A 38 8.19 9.64 9.27
N THR A 39 6.98 9.09 9.18
CA THR A 39 6.75 7.63 9.14
C THR A 39 7.17 7.10 7.77
N ARG A 40 8.39 6.57 7.67
CA ARG A 40 8.89 5.94 6.46
C ARG A 40 8.05 4.71 6.10
N LEU A 41 7.80 4.54 4.80
CA LEU A 41 7.14 3.42 4.18
C LEU A 41 8.11 2.80 3.17
N ASP A 42 8.61 1.61 3.48
CA ASP A 42 9.41 0.84 2.54
C ASP A 42 8.47 0.08 1.60
N THR A 43 8.63 0.29 0.29
CA THR A 43 7.88 -0.42 -0.73
C THR A 43 8.79 -1.19 -1.66
N VAL A 44 8.25 -2.19 -2.36
CA VAL A 44 8.88 -2.79 -3.52
C VAL A 44 7.84 -3.09 -4.59
N HIS A 45 8.09 -2.69 -5.83
CA HIS A 45 7.21 -3.07 -6.93
C HIS A 45 7.27 -4.58 -7.18
N VAL A 46 6.14 -5.24 -7.45
CA VAL A 46 6.04 -6.71 -7.62
C VAL A 46 7.01 -7.22 -8.70
N TYR A 47 7.16 -6.49 -9.81
CA TYR A 47 8.16 -6.84 -10.83
C TYR A 47 9.58 -6.77 -10.30
N ASP A 48 9.93 -5.80 -9.46
CA ASP A 48 11.27 -5.69 -8.89
C ASP A 48 11.53 -6.76 -7.83
N ALA A 49 10.51 -7.10 -7.03
CA ALA A 49 10.57 -8.23 -6.12
C ALA A 49 10.86 -9.55 -6.88
N ILE A 50 10.11 -9.83 -7.96
CA ILE A 50 10.31 -11.05 -8.77
C ILE A 50 11.67 -11.02 -9.49
N ARG A 51 12.03 -9.89 -10.12
CA ARG A 51 13.32 -9.72 -10.80
C ARG A 51 14.49 -9.95 -9.85
N SER A 52 14.39 -9.49 -8.60
CA SER A 52 15.45 -9.69 -7.60
C SER A 52 15.70 -11.17 -7.30
N VAL A 53 14.66 -12.01 -7.28
CA VAL A 53 14.78 -13.46 -7.06
C VAL A 53 15.57 -14.10 -8.20
N PHE A 54 15.18 -13.83 -9.45
CA PHE A 54 15.88 -14.40 -10.61
C PHE A 54 17.30 -13.84 -10.75
N HIS A 55 17.49 -12.54 -10.50
CA HIS A 55 18.79 -11.89 -10.54
C HIS A 55 19.75 -12.48 -9.51
N THR A 56 19.30 -12.61 -8.25
CA THR A 56 20.14 -13.16 -7.16
C THR A 56 20.43 -14.64 -7.36
N ALA A 57 19.48 -15.42 -7.90
CA ALA A 57 19.70 -16.82 -8.23
C ALA A 57 20.76 -16.98 -9.34
N ALA A 58 20.65 -16.21 -10.41
CA ALA A 58 21.63 -16.22 -11.50
C ALA A 58 23.02 -15.80 -11.01
N TRP A 59 23.11 -14.66 -10.31
CA TRP A 59 24.33 -14.17 -9.68
C TRP A 59 24.97 -15.22 -8.76
N TYR A 60 24.16 -15.91 -7.94
CA TYR A 60 24.64 -16.92 -6.99
C TYR A 60 25.31 -18.11 -7.71
N ILE A 61 24.69 -18.60 -8.78
CA ILE A 61 25.17 -19.73 -9.58
C ILE A 61 26.41 -19.33 -10.38
N GLU A 62 26.38 -18.20 -11.08
CA GLU A 62 27.46 -17.71 -11.94
C GLU A 62 28.73 -17.39 -11.14
N GLY A 63 28.58 -16.75 -9.98
CA GLY A 63 29.68 -16.45 -9.07
C GLY A 63 30.18 -17.64 -8.26
N GLN A 64 29.58 -18.83 -8.44
CA GLN A 64 29.88 -20.05 -7.69
C GLN A 64 29.91 -19.82 -6.16
N HIS A 65 28.99 -18.97 -5.68
CA HIS A 65 28.93 -18.58 -4.29
C HIS A 65 28.56 -19.79 -3.40
N LYS A 66 29.06 -19.77 -2.16
CA LYS A 66 28.80 -20.83 -1.16
C LYS A 66 28.12 -20.24 0.07
N GLY A 67 27.30 -21.07 0.72
CA GLY A 67 26.55 -20.68 1.92
C GLY A 67 25.35 -19.77 1.63
N THR A 68 24.55 -19.47 2.64
CA THR A 68 23.36 -18.64 2.47
C THR A 68 23.71 -17.16 2.39
N ARG A 69 23.14 -16.46 1.41
CA ARG A 69 23.14 -14.99 1.33
C ARG A 69 21.72 -14.49 1.49
N ILE A 70 21.56 -13.41 2.25
CA ILE A 70 20.26 -12.78 2.52
C ILE A 70 20.39 -11.34 2.06
N PHE A 71 19.48 -10.93 1.20
CA PHE A 71 19.40 -9.57 0.67
C PHE A 71 18.03 -8.99 1.00
N ASN A 72 18.00 -7.72 1.42
CA ASN A 72 16.76 -6.97 1.45
C ASN A 72 16.47 -6.43 0.05
N VAL A 73 15.19 -6.36 -0.28
CA VAL A 73 14.70 -5.78 -1.52
C VAL A 73 13.71 -4.69 -1.14
N VAL A 74 14.04 -3.46 -1.51
CA VAL A 74 13.22 -2.26 -1.30
C VAL A 74 13.53 -1.30 -2.45
N ASP A 75 12.54 -0.51 -2.84
CA ASP A 75 12.71 0.56 -3.81
C ASP A 75 13.68 1.62 -3.27
N GLY A 76 14.40 2.29 -4.18
CA GLY A 76 15.57 3.11 -3.80
C GLY A 76 15.24 4.45 -3.15
N ASP A 77 14.01 4.95 -3.26
CA ASP A 77 13.63 6.26 -2.74
C ASP A 77 12.82 6.18 -1.44
N SER A 78 13.07 7.11 -0.52
CA SER A 78 12.33 7.19 0.73
C SER A 78 10.96 7.81 0.50
N LEU A 79 9.90 7.01 0.63
CA LEU A 79 8.52 7.44 0.69
C LEU A 79 8.03 7.38 2.14
N THR A 80 7.13 8.28 2.53
CA THR A 80 6.41 8.23 3.81
C THR A 80 4.95 7.83 3.61
N PHE A 81 4.34 7.29 4.67
CA PHE A 81 2.91 6.99 4.64
C PHE A 81 2.06 8.24 4.35
N VAL A 82 2.49 9.41 4.83
CA VAL A 82 1.79 10.68 4.57
C VAL A 82 1.86 11.04 3.09
N GLU A 83 3.04 11.02 2.48
CA GLU A 83 3.20 11.30 1.04
C GLU A 83 2.40 10.32 0.17
N GLN A 84 2.38 9.02 0.51
CA GLN A 84 1.54 8.05 -0.20
C GLN A 84 0.06 8.41 -0.06
N THR A 85 -0.38 8.73 1.16
CA THR A 85 -1.78 9.08 1.42
C THR A 85 -2.20 10.33 0.66
N GLU A 86 -1.35 11.37 0.66
CA GLU A 86 -1.59 12.62 -0.08
C GLU A 86 -1.70 12.36 -1.58
N MET A 87 -0.75 11.61 -2.15
CA MET A 87 -0.77 11.22 -3.56
C MET A 87 -2.06 10.49 -3.94
N LEU A 88 -2.48 9.51 -3.13
CA LEU A 88 -3.73 8.79 -3.38
C LEU A 88 -4.96 9.71 -3.19
N CYS A 89 -4.98 10.57 -2.18
CA CYS A 89 -6.10 11.51 -1.99
C CYS A 89 -6.25 12.47 -3.17
N GLU A 90 -5.13 12.97 -3.71
CA GLU A 90 -5.11 13.80 -4.91
C GLU A 90 -5.66 13.02 -6.12
N MET A 91 -5.23 11.78 -6.31
CA MET A 91 -5.74 10.92 -7.39
C MET A 91 -7.24 10.67 -7.33
N PHE A 92 -7.82 10.61 -6.13
CA PHE A 92 -9.25 10.38 -5.92
C PHE A 92 -10.07 11.67 -5.75
N ASP A 93 -9.44 12.84 -5.91
CA ASP A 93 -10.04 14.18 -5.75
C ASP A 93 -10.75 14.35 -4.39
N ILE A 94 -10.05 13.98 -3.29
CA ILE A 94 -10.54 14.19 -1.94
C ILE A 94 -9.57 14.97 -1.05
N PRO A 95 -10.06 15.81 -0.12
CA PRO A 95 -9.21 16.50 0.83
C PRO A 95 -8.46 15.51 1.74
N CYS A 96 -7.13 15.58 1.74
CA CYS A 96 -6.27 14.88 2.71
C CYS A 96 -6.10 15.75 3.96
N ARG A 97 -6.36 15.18 5.14
CA ARG A 97 -6.19 15.84 6.44
C ARG A 97 -5.19 15.07 7.28
N ILE A 98 -3.99 15.63 7.44
CA ILE A 98 -3.01 15.13 8.40
C ILE A 98 -3.52 15.44 9.81
N LEU A 99 -3.88 14.41 10.58
CA LEU A 99 -4.43 14.62 11.92
C LEU A 99 -3.37 15.17 12.88
N SER A 100 -3.78 16.02 13.82
CA SER A 100 -2.86 16.55 14.85
C SER A 100 -2.32 15.42 15.75
N PRO A 101 -1.16 15.58 16.40
CA PRO A 101 -0.58 14.54 17.27
C PRO A 101 -1.57 13.98 18.31
N THR A 102 -2.35 14.87 18.94
CA THR A 102 -3.38 14.49 19.91
C THR A 102 -4.48 13.66 19.28
N MET A 103 -4.98 14.07 18.10
CA MET A 103 -6.01 13.31 17.37
C MET A 103 -5.48 11.96 16.92
N ARG A 104 -4.24 11.88 16.39
CA ARG A 104 -3.60 10.61 16.02
C ARG A 104 -3.52 9.66 17.22
N SER A 105 -3.15 10.17 18.39
CA SER A 105 -3.10 9.37 19.63
C SER A 105 -4.48 8.82 20.00
N VAL A 106 -5.52 9.67 19.99
CA VAL A 106 -6.90 9.25 20.26
C VAL A 106 -7.36 8.19 19.24
N CYS A 107 -7.18 8.44 17.94
CA CYS A 107 -7.54 7.48 16.89
C CYS A 107 -6.84 6.12 17.10
N ARG A 108 -5.52 6.11 17.36
CA ARG A 108 -4.80 4.85 17.63
C ARG A 108 -5.31 4.13 18.86
N MET A 109 -5.63 4.85 19.94
CA MET A 109 -6.23 4.24 21.14
C MET A 109 -7.60 3.65 20.83
N THR A 110 -8.45 4.38 20.09
CA THR A 110 -9.77 3.91 19.67
C THR A 110 -9.68 2.64 18.82
N LEU A 111 -8.75 2.59 17.86
CA LEU A 111 -8.54 1.42 17.00
C LEU A 111 -7.99 0.21 17.76
N ARG A 112 -7.31 0.42 18.90
CA ARG A 112 -6.87 -0.65 19.80
C ARG A 112 -8.00 -1.21 20.68
N VAL A 113 -9.12 -0.51 20.82
CA VAL A 113 -10.30 -1.05 21.49
C VAL A 113 -10.98 -2.02 20.52
N GLY A 114 -10.76 -3.32 20.73
CA GLY A 114 -11.10 -4.38 19.76
C GLY A 114 -12.50 -4.26 19.14
N TRP A 115 -13.54 -4.07 19.95
CA TRP A 115 -14.91 -3.98 19.41
C TRP A 115 -15.17 -2.71 18.58
N ILE A 116 -14.49 -1.59 18.88
CA ILE A 116 -14.62 -0.36 18.08
C ILE A 116 -13.91 -0.55 16.75
N GLY A 117 -12.70 -1.11 16.77
CA GLY A 117 -11.96 -1.45 15.56
C GLY A 117 -12.76 -2.36 14.63
N ASP A 118 -13.37 -3.42 15.18
CA ASP A 118 -14.22 -4.35 14.41
C ASP A 118 -15.46 -3.67 13.83
N LEU A 119 -16.09 -2.77 14.59
CA LEU A 119 -17.24 -2.01 14.12
C LEU A 119 -16.88 -1.08 12.95
N ILE A 120 -15.73 -0.39 13.03
CA ILE A 120 -15.22 0.49 11.98
C ILE A 120 -14.92 -0.33 10.72
N ILE A 121 -14.18 -1.44 10.87
CA ILE A 121 -13.84 -2.34 9.76
C ILE A 121 -15.10 -2.83 9.06
N LYS A 122 -16.06 -3.35 9.83
CA LYS A 122 -17.33 -3.85 9.28
C LYS A 122 -18.07 -2.76 8.52
N ARG A 123 -18.18 -1.54 9.08
CA ARG A 123 -18.86 -0.42 8.42
C ARG A 123 -18.19 -0.04 7.09
N CYS A 124 -16.86 -0.01 7.06
CA CYS A 124 -16.11 0.27 5.84
C CYS A 124 -16.25 -0.86 4.80
N GLN A 125 -16.24 -2.12 5.24
CA GLN A 125 -16.50 -3.27 4.38
C GLN A 125 -17.92 -3.25 3.79
N ASP A 126 -18.93 -2.95 4.60
CA ASP A 126 -20.32 -2.83 4.14
C ASP A 126 -20.48 -1.70 3.11
N ALA A 127 -19.82 -0.56 3.33
CA ALA A 127 -19.79 0.55 2.37
C ALA A 127 -19.10 0.14 1.05
N TRP A 128 -17.99 -0.58 1.12
CA TRP A 128 -17.30 -1.09 -0.07
C TRP A 128 -18.17 -2.05 -0.88
N ILE A 129 -18.81 -3.01 -0.20
CA ILE A 129 -19.75 -3.96 -0.82
C ILE A 129 -20.90 -3.22 -1.50
N HIS A 130 -21.40 -2.15 -0.88
CA HIS A 130 -22.43 -1.31 -1.50
C HIS A 130 -21.96 -0.69 -2.82
N THR A 131 -20.77 -0.07 -2.84
CA THR A 131 -20.17 0.51 -4.06
C THR A 131 -19.97 -0.53 -5.16
N LEU A 132 -19.49 -1.72 -4.81
CA LEU A 132 -19.30 -2.83 -5.74
C LEU A 132 -20.63 -3.29 -6.35
N ASN A 133 -21.66 -3.49 -5.51
CA ASN A 133 -22.99 -3.90 -5.96
C ASN A 133 -23.63 -2.88 -6.91
N GLN A 134 -23.51 -1.58 -6.61
CA GLN A 134 -23.96 -0.50 -7.50
C GLN A 134 -23.25 -0.54 -8.86
N SER A 135 -22.00 -1.01 -8.89
CA SER A 135 -21.19 -1.17 -10.09
C SER A 135 -21.38 -2.51 -10.80
N GLY A 136 -22.29 -3.37 -10.31
CA GLY A 136 -22.54 -4.70 -10.87
C GLY A 136 -21.40 -5.71 -10.62
N ILE A 137 -20.57 -5.47 -9.60
CA ILE A 137 -19.44 -6.33 -9.23
C ILE A 137 -19.87 -7.24 -8.08
N SER A 138 -19.95 -8.55 -8.34
CA SER A 138 -20.36 -9.55 -7.35
C SER A 138 -19.22 -10.11 -6.52
N TYR A 139 -17.97 -9.95 -6.98
CA TYR A 139 -16.78 -10.46 -6.31
C TYR A 139 -15.59 -9.56 -6.61
N THR A 140 -14.79 -9.27 -5.58
CA THR A 140 -13.48 -8.65 -5.73
C THR A 140 -12.51 -9.27 -4.72
N PRO A 141 -11.24 -9.51 -5.10
CA PRO A 141 -10.20 -9.87 -4.15
C PRO A 141 -9.67 -8.65 -3.37
N ILE A 142 -10.02 -7.43 -3.78
CA ILE A 142 -9.54 -6.20 -3.14
C ILE A 142 -10.47 -5.86 -1.98
N GLN A 143 -9.99 -6.06 -0.76
CA GLN A 143 -10.77 -5.82 0.45
C GLN A 143 -10.34 -4.53 1.13
N TYR A 144 -11.29 -3.91 1.84
CA TYR A 144 -10.93 -2.98 2.89
C TYR A 144 -10.23 -3.74 4.01
N VAL A 145 -8.96 -3.41 4.21
CA VAL A 145 -8.13 -3.96 5.28
C VAL A 145 -7.68 -2.82 6.16
N LEU A 146 -7.99 -2.92 7.45
CA LEU A 146 -7.38 -2.08 8.48
C LEU A 146 -6.54 -3.00 9.36
N ASP A 147 -5.28 -3.17 9.00
CA ASP A 147 -4.40 -4.06 9.75
C ASP A 147 -4.09 -3.47 11.13
N ARG A 148 -4.49 -4.20 12.18
CA ARG A 148 -4.25 -3.81 13.56
C ARG A 148 -2.77 -3.85 13.92
N GLU A 149 -1.98 -4.72 13.29
CA GLU A 149 -0.54 -4.86 13.57
C GLU A 149 0.23 -3.68 13.00
N THR A 150 -0.07 -3.30 11.76
CA THR A 150 0.28 -2.00 11.16
C THR A 150 -0.04 -0.88 12.17
N LEU A 151 -1.29 -0.73 12.61
CA LEU A 151 -1.67 0.34 13.54
C LEU A 151 -1.00 0.29 14.93
N ALA A 152 -0.57 -0.89 15.38
CA ALA A 152 -0.03 -1.11 16.71
C ALA A 152 1.50 -1.03 16.78
N THR A 153 2.18 -1.24 15.65
CA THR A 153 3.64 -1.34 15.60
C THR A 153 4.31 0.04 15.63
N THR A 154 5.43 0.13 16.33
CA THR A 154 6.29 1.32 16.33
C THR A 154 6.91 1.45 14.94
N TRP A 155 6.42 2.43 14.19
CA TRP A 155 6.93 2.79 12.88
C TRP A 155 8.34 3.38 12.99
N GLY A 156 9.26 2.97 12.11
CA GLY A 156 10.67 3.39 12.15
C GLY A 156 11.69 2.33 11.78
N ILE A 157 11.26 1.11 11.42
CA ILE A 157 12.15 0.11 10.82
C ILE A 157 12.26 0.42 9.33
N ALA A 158 13.46 0.80 8.91
CA ALA A 158 13.81 1.06 7.52
C ALA A 158 14.67 -0.08 6.97
N LEU A 159 14.36 -0.54 5.76
CA LEU A 159 15.16 -1.52 5.03
C LEU A 159 16.27 -0.85 4.25
N ASP A 160 17.38 -1.58 4.12
CA ASP A 160 18.56 -1.19 3.35
C ASP A 160 18.85 -2.26 2.30
N ASN A 161 18.75 -1.89 1.01
CA ASN A 161 19.07 -2.73 -0.13
C ASN A 161 20.54 -2.59 -0.60
N SER A 162 21.37 -1.79 0.08
CA SER A 162 22.73 -1.45 -0.38
C SER A 162 23.62 -2.67 -0.61
N LEU A 163 23.42 -3.74 0.18
CA LEU A 163 24.15 -5.01 0.02
C LEU A 163 23.81 -5.68 -1.33
N LEU A 164 22.53 -5.70 -1.70
CA LEU A 164 22.06 -6.27 -2.96
C LEU A 164 22.64 -5.49 -4.16
N GLU A 165 22.57 -4.16 -4.10
CA GLU A 165 23.08 -3.30 -5.17
C GLU A 165 24.59 -3.43 -5.34
N ARG A 166 25.33 -3.44 -4.23
CA ARG A 166 26.80 -3.48 -4.24
C ARG A 166 27.36 -4.84 -4.66
N GLU A 167 26.77 -5.94 -4.21
CA GLU A 167 27.30 -7.27 -4.50
C GLU A 167 26.85 -7.81 -5.86
N THR A 168 25.63 -7.47 -6.29
CA THR A 168 25.00 -8.09 -7.46
C THR A 168 24.79 -7.12 -8.62
N GLY A 169 24.92 -5.81 -8.40
CA GLY A 169 24.61 -4.78 -9.40
C GLY A 169 23.13 -4.59 -9.69
N PHE A 170 22.23 -5.23 -8.92
CA PHE A 170 20.79 -5.11 -9.09
C PHE A 170 20.31 -3.65 -8.92
N ARG A 171 19.33 -3.25 -9.74
CA ARG A 171 18.63 -1.96 -9.65
C ARG A 171 17.14 -2.16 -9.89
N CYS A 172 16.32 -1.56 -9.03
CA CYS A 172 14.87 -1.51 -9.22
C CYS A 172 14.53 -0.70 -10.47
N MET A 173 13.57 -1.19 -11.25
CA MET A 173 13.00 -0.46 -12.38
C MET A 173 11.97 0.57 -11.92
N HIS A 174 11.30 0.33 -10.79
CA HIS A 174 10.30 1.21 -10.19
C HIS A 174 10.83 1.72 -8.85
N PRO A 175 11.59 2.83 -8.82
CA PRO A 175 12.27 3.29 -7.62
C PRO A 175 11.35 3.93 -6.57
N ARG A 176 10.07 4.19 -6.92
CA ARG A 176 9.05 4.75 -6.03
C ARG A 176 7.65 4.50 -6.62
N PRO A 177 6.60 4.31 -5.81
CA PRO A 177 5.22 4.40 -6.25
C PRO A 177 4.90 5.77 -6.87
N THR A 178 4.22 5.78 -8.01
CA THR A 178 3.77 7.00 -8.70
C THR A 178 2.28 6.93 -9.02
N PRO A 179 1.61 8.07 -9.27
CA PRO A 179 0.22 8.07 -9.72
C PRO A 179 -0.02 7.21 -10.96
N GLU A 180 0.94 7.16 -11.88
CA GLU A 180 0.87 6.35 -13.11
C GLU A 180 0.84 4.86 -12.77
N LEU A 181 1.73 4.39 -11.90
CA LEU A 181 1.74 3.00 -11.45
C LEU A 181 0.46 2.63 -10.70
N VAL A 182 -0.06 3.55 -9.88
CA VAL A 182 -1.35 3.33 -9.19
C VAL A 182 -2.50 3.24 -10.20
N ARG A 183 -2.50 4.07 -11.26
CA ARG A 183 -3.51 3.97 -12.34
C ARG A 183 -3.41 2.65 -13.08
N GLU A 184 -2.20 2.14 -13.33
CA GLU A 184 -1.99 0.82 -13.94
C GLU A 184 -2.57 -0.31 -13.06
N ILE A 185 -2.33 -0.26 -11.75
CA ILE A 185 -2.90 -1.19 -10.77
C ILE A 185 -4.44 -1.15 -10.83
N LEU A 186 -5.04 0.04 -10.78
CA LEU A 186 -6.50 0.17 -10.83
C LEU A 186 -7.07 -0.26 -12.19
N ALA A 187 -6.38 0.02 -13.29
CA ALA A 187 -6.77 -0.42 -14.62
C ALA A 187 -6.80 -1.95 -14.73
N TYR A 188 -5.79 -2.64 -14.18
CA TYR A 188 -5.75 -4.09 -14.07
C TYR A 188 -7.00 -4.63 -13.36
N TRP A 189 -7.39 -4.01 -12.25
CA TRP A 189 -8.58 -4.45 -11.51
C TRP A 189 -9.91 -4.12 -12.18
N VAL A 190 -9.99 -3.00 -12.92
CA VAL A 190 -11.16 -2.69 -13.75
C VAL A 190 -11.31 -3.69 -14.90
N GLU A 191 -10.22 -4.12 -15.51
CA GLU A 191 -10.24 -5.15 -16.56
C GLU A 191 -10.78 -6.48 -16.02
N LEU A 192 -10.38 -6.86 -14.81
CA LEU A 192 -10.88 -8.05 -14.12
C LEU A 192 -12.30 -7.90 -13.54
N LYS A 193 -12.95 -6.75 -13.72
CA LYS A 193 -14.25 -6.42 -13.12
C LYS A 193 -14.25 -6.54 -11.59
N ALA A 194 -13.10 -6.28 -10.98
CA ALA A 194 -12.88 -6.30 -9.54
C ALA A 194 -12.83 -4.88 -8.92
N TRP A 195 -12.83 -3.84 -9.77
CA TRP A 195 -12.87 -2.44 -9.36
C TRP A 195 -13.93 -1.67 -10.16
N PRO A 196 -14.66 -0.72 -9.54
CA PRO A 196 -15.62 0.14 -10.22
C PRO A 196 -15.00 0.96 -11.36
N ARG A 197 -15.63 0.97 -12.55
CA ARG A 197 -15.12 1.72 -13.72
C ARG A 197 -15.38 3.23 -13.63
N ASP A 198 -16.26 3.66 -12.73
CA ASP A 198 -16.72 5.04 -12.67
C ASP A 198 -15.60 5.98 -12.17
N ARG A 199 -15.01 6.66 -13.16
CA ARG A 199 -13.93 7.65 -13.06
C ARG A 199 -12.67 7.13 -12.36
N LEU A 200 -11.83 6.46 -13.14
CA LEU A 200 -10.37 6.36 -12.90
C LEU A 200 -9.61 7.60 -13.37
N MET A 201 -10.33 8.67 -13.74
CA MET A 201 -9.84 9.88 -14.39
C MET A 201 -10.26 11.11 -13.61
#